data_AF-A0A6G0TI50-F1
#
_entry.id   AF-A0A6G0TI50-F1
#
_cell.length_a   1.000
_cell.length_b   1.000
_cell.length_c   1.000
_cell.angle_alpha   90.00
_cell.angle_beta   90.00
_cell.angle_gamma   90.00
#
_symmetry.space_group_name_H-M   'P 1'
#
loop_
_entity.id
_entity.type
_entity.pdbx_description
1 polymer ?
#
loop_
_entity_poly.entity_id
_entity_poly.type
_entity_poly.pdbx_seq_one_letter_code
_entity_poly.pdbx_strand_id
1 'polypeptide(L)'
;MSGATRRTTTHSKTLEIRAGFTRMYCQHFRSHSPIVNSFLEAAKKVGYDKVDINGQNQTGFTRSQGTLRDGLRCSTAKAFLRPIKDRPNLHIILHTHVLKIEIENGNATGVLISKMGSIPILVRAKKEVVLSAGAINSPHLLMLSGIGPADKIRKAGVKITKHIPGVGQNLQDHIVISRVTYLFDSPDQSNPFGLGVVLPRVFSFDSFIQFVRDNMGPLYRIPLGEVMGFVNTRYNDDFDWPNVQLFMATHGTSEP
;
A
#
# COMPACT_ATOMS: atom_id res chain seq x y z
N MET A 1 13.55 -2.41 -19.84
CA MET A 1 13.07 -1.54 -18.74
C MET A 1 12.25 -0.42 -19.35
N SER A 2 10.91 -0.50 -19.32
CA SER A 2 10.07 0.62 -19.77
C SER A 2 9.84 1.55 -18.58
N GLY A 3 10.38 2.77 -18.65
CA GLY A 3 10.18 3.79 -17.62
C GLY A 3 8.70 4.11 -17.43
N ALA A 4 8.30 4.33 -16.17
CA ALA A 4 6.97 4.84 -15.85
C ALA A 4 6.89 6.30 -16.32
N THR A 5 6.18 6.56 -17.43
CA THR A 5 5.96 7.92 -17.91
C THR A 5 4.77 8.56 -17.18
N ARG A 6 5.02 9.65 -16.45
CA ARG A 6 4.00 10.46 -15.77
C ARG A 6 3.31 11.38 -16.80
N ARG A 7 1.98 11.29 -16.94
CA ARG A 7 1.16 12.32 -17.60
C ARG A 7 0.00 12.68 -16.69
N THR A 8 -0.12 13.97 -16.37
CA THR A 8 -1.27 14.57 -15.69
C THR A 8 -2.25 15.06 -16.76
N THR A 9 -3.43 14.43 -16.87
CA THR A 9 -4.53 14.96 -17.69
C THR A 9 -5.37 15.97 -16.91
N THR A 10 -5.84 17.01 -17.59
CA THR A 10 -6.25 18.31 -17.02
C THR A 10 -7.59 18.35 -16.30
N HIS A 11 -8.31 17.24 -16.10
CA HIS A 11 -9.52 17.21 -15.27
C HIS A 11 -9.41 16.02 -14.30
N SER A 12 -9.21 16.32 -13.02
CA SER A 12 -8.75 15.40 -11.95
C SER A 12 -7.30 14.93 -12.12
N LYS A 13 -6.39 15.42 -11.27
CA LYS A 13 -4.98 14.97 -11.15
C LYS A 13 -4.92 13.47 -10.79
N THR A 14 -5.08 12.62 -11.80
CA THR A 14 -4.95 11.18 -11.71
C THR A 14 -3.53 10.82 -12.10
N LEU A 15 -2.78 10.20 -11.19
CA LEU A 15 -1.49 9.63 -11.53
C LEU A 15 -1.73 8.27 -12.21
N GLU A 16 -1.10 8.03 -13.35
CA GLU A 16 -1.20 6.76 -14.08
C GLU A 16 0.15 6.02 -14.07
N ILE A 17 0.12 4.73 -13.72
CA ILE A 17 1.27 3.81 -13.80
C ILE A 17 0.95 2.75 -14.84
N ARG A 18 1.89 2.50 -15.77
CA ARG A 18 1.70 1.60 -16.92
C ARG A 18 2.69 0.43 -16.91
N ALA A 19 2.25 -0.73 -17.38
CA ALA A 19 3.11 -1.82 -17.83
C ALA A 19 2.50 -2.51 -19.06
N GLY A 20 3.08 -2.27 -20.24
CA GLY A 20 2.43 -2.62 -21.51
C GLY A 20 1.05 -1.96 -21.62
N PHE A 21 0.01 -2.76 -21.89
CA PHE A 21 -1.39 -2.30 -21.99
C PHE A 21 -2.11 -2.20 -20.63
N THR A 22 -1.48 -2.64 -19.55
CA THR A 22 -2.08 -2.64 -18.22
C THR A 22 -1.79 -1.35 -17.45
N ARG A 23 -2.74 -0.92 -16.62
CA ARG A 23 -2.75 0.40 -15.98
C ARG A 23 -3.20 0.32 -14.52
N MET A 24 -2.54 1.10 -13.67
CA MET A 24 -2.94 1.38 -12.30
C MET A 24 -3.08 2.90 -12.12
N TYR A 25 -4.08 3.34 -11.38
CA TYR A 25 -4.35 4.76 -11.19
C TYR A 25 -4.27 5.13 -9.71
N CYS A 26 -3.71 6.31 -9.42
CA CYS A 26 -3.81 6.97 -8.13
C CYS A 26 -4.87 8.06 -8.22
N GLN A 27 -5.94 7.94 -7.43
CA GLN A 27 -7.11 8.82 -7.48
C GLN A 27 -7.62 9.09 -6.07
N HIS A 28 -8.35 10.18 -5.90
CA HIS A 28 -9.11 10.44 -4.67
C HIS A 28 -10.28 9.46 -4.54
N PHE A 29 -10.63 9.13 -3.30
CA PHE A 29 -11.87 8.40 -2.99
C PHE A 29 -13.10 9.20 -3.44
N ARG A 30 -14.11 8.49 -3.98
CA ARG A 30 -15.32 9.15 -4.51
C ARG A 30 -16.14 9.83 -3.43
N SER A 31 -16.19 9.22 -2.24
CA SER A 31 -16.92 9.74 -1.08
C SER A 31 -15.97 10.04 0.08
N HIS A 32 -16.37 10.99 0.93
CA HIS A 32 -15.63 11.44 2.09
C HIS A 32 -16.60 12.01 3.14
N SER A 33 -16.19 11.98 4.41
CA SER A 33 -16.92 12.56 5.52
C SER A 33 -16.94 14.09 5.45
N PRO A 34 -18.00 14.76 5.94
CA PRO A 34 -18.03 16.22 6.01
C PRO A 34 -16.86 16.83 6.80
N ILE A 35 -16.37 16.16 7.85
CA ILE A 35 -15.25 16.64 8.68
C ILE A 35 -13.94 16.85 7.91
N VAL A 36 -13.78 16.21 6.75
CA VAL A 36 -12.59 16.38 5.89
C VAL A 36 -12.38 17.85 5.52
N ASN A 37 -13.46 18.60 5.29
CA ASN A 37 -13.36 20.03 5.01
C ASN A 37 -12.87 20.80 6.25
N SER A 38 -13.36 20.46 7.43
CA SER A 38 -12.91 21.05 8.70
C SER A 38 -11.41 20.83 8.94
N PHE A 39 -10.90 19.63 8.66
CA PHE A 39 -9.46 19.36 8.77
C PHE A 39 -8.62 20.20 7.80
N LEU A 40 -9.05 20.33 6.54
CA LEU A 40 -8.32 21.11 5.53
C LEU A 40 -8.36 22.62 5.84
N GLU A 41 -9.50 23.14 6.30
CA GLU A 41 -9.61 24.53 6.74
C GLU A 41 -8.77 24.80 8.00
N ALA A 42 -8.74 23.86 8.94
CA ALA A 42 -7.87 23.97 10.11
C ALA A 42 -6.39 24.00 9.72
N ALA A 43 -5.96 23.12 8.80
CA ALA A 43 -4.60 23.10 8.26
C ALA A 43 -4.21 24.44 7.64
N LYS A 44 -5.12 25.04 6.86
CA LYS A 44 -4.92 26.37 6.26
C LYS A 44 -4.74 27.46 7.32
N LYS A 45 -5.56 27.45 8.39
CA LYS A 45 -5.47 28.42 9.49
C LYS A 45 -4.14 28.35 10.24
N VAL A 46 -3.50 27.19 10.30
CA VAL A 46 -2.18 27.03 10.91
C VAL A 46 -1.03 27.13 9.90
N GLY A 47 -1.30 27.61 8.69
CA GLY A 47 -0.28 27.98 7.70
C GLY A 47 0.10 26.88 6.70
N TYR A 48 -0.67 25.80 6.58
CA TYR A 48 -0.42 24.76 5.58
C TYR A 48 -1.42 24.81 4.43
N ASP A 49 -0.90 24.82 3.20
CA ASP A 49 -1.72 24.77 2.00
C ASP A 49 -2.25 23.38 1.70
N LYS A 50 -3.30 23.35 0.87
CA LYS A 50 -3.75 22.12 0.22
C LYS A 50 -2.82 21.78 -0.95
N VAL A 51 -2.14 20.64 -0.88
CA VAL A 51 -1.15 20.22 -1.88
C VAL A 51 -1.52 18.89 -2.54
N ASP A 52 -0.80 18.57 -3.61
CA ASP A 52 -0.74 17.20 -4.13
C ASP A 52 0.47 16.52 -3.48
N ILE A 53 0.24 15.62 -2.54
CA ILE A 53 1.28 14.90 -1.80
C ILE A 53 2.16 14.00 -2.68
N ASN A 54 1.69 13.67 -3.89
CA ASN A 54 2.49 12.95 -4.89
C ASN A 54 3.17 13.94 -5.86
N GLY A 55 2.98 15.24 -5.66
CA GLY A 55 3.54 16.34 -6.43
C GLY A 55 5.00 16.62 -6.09
N GLN A 56 5.52 17.73 -6.63
CA GLN A 56 6.89 18.16 -6.39
C GLN A 56 7.09 18.63 -4.93
N ASN A 57 6.11 19.35 -4.37
CA ASN A 57 6.12 19.75 -2.97
C ASN A 57 5.08 18.92 -2.21
N GLN A 58 5.54 18.23 -1.16
CA GLN A 58 4.71 17.34 -0.35
C GLN A 58 4.22 18.01 0.94
N THR A 59 4.88 19.08 1.39
CA THR A 59 4.55 19.77 2.64
C THR A 59 3.19 20.46 2.53
N GLY A 60 2.23 20.00 3.31
CA GLY A 60 0.84 20.45 3.24
C GLY A 60 -0.14 19.32 3.47
N PHE A 61 -1.43 19.59 3.22
CA PHE A 61 -2.51 18.64 3.50
C PHE A 61 -3.34 18.34 2.27
N THR A 62 -3.97 17.17 2.22
CA THR A 62 -4.86 16.80 1.12
C THR A 62 -5.85 15.73 1.50
N ARG A 63 -6.87 15.56 0.66
CA ARG A 63 -7.74 14.38 0.75
C ARG A 63 -6.93 13.17 0.33
N SER A 64 -7.04 12.08 1.06
CA SER A 64 -6.27 10.88 0.75
C SER A 64 -6.56 10.37 -0.66
N GLN A 65 -5.49 9.97 -1.32
CA GLN A 65 -5.52 9.26 -2.59
C GLN A 65 -5.22 7.79 -2.36
N GLY A 66 -5.70 6.93 -3.25
CA GLY A 66 -5.41 5.50 -3.21
C GLY A 66 -5.19 4.94 -4.60
N THR A 67 -4.66 3.72 -4.66
CA THR A 67 -4.62 2.94 -5.90
C THR A 67 -6.02 2.43 -6.22
N LEU A 68 -6.78 3.23 -6.98
CA LEU A 68 -8.19 3.03 -7.23
C LEU A 68 -8.46 2.80 -8.72
N ARG A 69 -9.50 2.03 -9.03
CA ARG A 69 -10.10 1.93 -10.35
C ARG A 69 -11.60 1.94 -10.15
N ASP A 70 -12.25 2.91 -10.78
CA ASP A 70 -13.68 3.17 -10.62
C ASP A 70 -14.06 3.36 -9.14
N GLY A 71 -13.24 4.09 -8.37
CA GLY A 71 -13.46 4.34 -6.94
C GLY A 71 -13.20 3.16 -6.00
N LEU A 72 -12.89 1.97 -6.54
CA LEU A 72 -12.64 0.76 -5.75
C LEU A 72 -11.16 0.40 -5.72
N ARG A 73 -10.75 -0.35 -4.69
CA ARG A 73 -9.37 -0.86 -4.55
C ARG A 73 -8.90 -1.53 -5.84
N CYS A 74 -7.75 -1.07 -6.34
CA CYS A 74 -7.02 -1.66 -7.44
C CYS A 74 -5.67 -2.16 -6.94
N SER A 75 -5.56 -3.48 -6.71
CA SER A 75 -4.29 -4.12 -6.35
C SER A 75 -3.41 -4.31 -7.58
N THR A 76 -2.11 -4.54 -7.38
CA THR A 76 -1.18 -4.91 -8.46
C THR A 76 -1.64 -6.18 -9.20
N ALA A 77 -2.21 -7.17 -8.50
CA ALA A 77 -2.79 -8.34 -9.15
C ALA A 77 -3.99 -7.97 -10.04
N LYS A 78 -4.89 -7.09 -9.60
CA LYS A 78 -6.03 -6.61 -10.42
C LYS A 78 -5.57 -5.77 -11.61
N ALA A 79 -4.52 -4.98 -11.42
CA ALA A 79 -3.97 -4.11 -12.44
C ALA A 79 -3.18 -4.88 -13.51
N PHE A 80 -2.26 -5.75 -13.09
CA PHE A 80 -1.21 -6.32 -13.94
C PHE A 80 -1.37 -7.81 -14.23
N LEU A 81 -1.90 -8.61 -13.31
CA LEU A 81 -2.00 -10.07 -13.49
C LEU A 81 -3.35 -10.51 -14.07
N ARG A 82 -4.46 -10.04 -13.50
CA ARG A 82 -5.81 -10.43 -13.93
C ARG A 82 -6.07 -10.20 -15.43
N PRO A 83 -5.66 -9.08 -16.05
CA PRO A 83 -5.92 -8.85 -17.47
C PRO A 83 -5.16 -9.77 -18.43
N ILE A 84 -4.11 -10.45 -17.95
CA ILE A 84 -3.23 -11.28 -18.78
C ILE A 84 -3.12 -12.72 -18.27
N LYS A 85 -3.98 -13.11 -17.32
CA LYS A 85 -3.92 -14.41 -16.62
C LYS A 85 -4.05 -15.60 -17.58
N ASP A 86 -4.72 -15.41 -18.72
CA ASP A 86 -5.01 -16.45 -19.70
C ASP A 86 -3.93 -16.56 -20.79
N ARG A 87 -2.84 -15.78 -20.70
CA ARG A 87 -1.72 -15.91 -21.63
C ARG A 87 -1.01 -17.25 -21.41
N PRO A 88 -0.76 -18.05 -22.45
CA PRO A 88 -0.19 -19.39 -22.30
C PRO A 88 1.23 -19.41 -21.75
N ASN A 89 1.94 -18.28 -21.80
CA ASN A 89 3.29 -18.13 -21.28
C ASN A 89 3.36 -17.54 -19.86
N LEU A 90 2.22 -17.40 -19.16
CA LEU A 90 2.16 -16.95 -17.77
C LEU A 90 1.47 -18.01 -16.92
N HIS A 91 2.19 -18.53 -15.93
CA HIS A 91 1.64 -19.47 -14.95
C HIS A 91 1.59 -18.79 -13.58
N ILE A 92 0.41 -18.79 -12.95
CA ILE A 92 0.20 -18.25 -11.61
C ILE A 92 -0.21 -19.40 -10.70
N ILE A 93 0.59 -19.65 -9.66
CA ILE A 93 0.34 -20.74 -8.71
C ILE A 93 0.11 -20.11 -7.33
N LEU A 94 -1.13 -20.24 -6.83
CA LEU A 94 -1.52 -19.73 -5.51
C LEU A 94 -1.24 -20.77 -4.42
N HIS A 95 -1.33 -20.33 -3.16
CA HIS A 95 -1.15 -21.18 -1.96
C HIS A 95 0.15 -21.99 -1.98
N THR A 96 1.20 -21.40 -2.56
CA THR A 96 2.47 -22.07 -2.82
C THR A 96 3.58 -21.24 -2.17
N HIS A 97 4.24 -21.82 -1.18
CA HIS A 97 5.32 -21.17 -0.44
C HIS A 97 6.67 -21.57 -1.03
N VAL A 98 7.54 -20.60 -1.28
CA VAL A 98 8.92 -20.85 -1.70
C VAL A 98 9.75 -21.09 -0.46
N LEU A 99 10.37 -22.27 -0.37
CA LEU A 99 11.15 -22.71 0.79
C LEU A 99 12.64 -22.37 0.65
N LYS A 100 13.16 -22.46 -0.57
CA LYS A 100 14.58 -22.29 -0.87
C LYS A 100 14.79 -21.94 -2.34
N ILE A 101 15.82 -21.15 -2.63
CA ILE A 101 16.34 -20.95 -3.97
C ILE A 101 17.46 -21.96 -4.19
N GLU A 102 17.36 -22.75 -5.27
CA GLU A 102 18.41 -23.68 -5.64
C GLU A 102 19.50 -22.96 -6.43
N ILE A 103 20.75 -23.19 -6.01
CA ILE A 103 21.93 -22.52 -6.54
C ILE A 103 22.95 -23.57 -6.95
N GLU A 104 23.31 -23.58 -8.22
CA GLU A 104 24.29 -24.49 -8.81
C GLU A 104 25.36 -23.64 -9.52
N ASN A 105 26.64 -23.84 -9.18
CA ASN A 105 27.78 -23.11 -9.77
C ASN A 105 27.61 -21.58 -9.75
N GLY A 106 27.05 -21.05 -8.66
CA GLY A 106 26.82 -19.62 -8.48
C GLY A 106 25.59 -19.06 -9.19
N ASN A 107 24.80 -19.88 -9.90
CA ASN A 107 23.60 -19.47 -10.61
C ASN A 107 22.34 -19.98 -9.91
N ALA A 108 21.29 -19.16 -9.83
CA ALA A 108 19.98 -19.59 -9.36
C ALA A 108 19.28 -20.42 -10.45
N THR A 109 19.12 -21.72 -10.22
CA THR A 109 18.59 -22.68 -11.23
C THR A 109 17.14 -23.07 -11.00
N GLY A 110 16.55 -22.64 -9.88
CA GLY A 110 15.16 -22.90 -9.56
C GLY A 110 14.79 -22.53 -8.14
N VAL A 111 13.57 -22.93 -7.77
CA VAL A 111 13.03 -22.74 -6.43
C VAL A 111 12.35 -24.01 -5.95
N LEU A 112 12.60 -24.37 -4.69
CA LEU A 112 11.88 -25.41 -3.99
C LEU A 112 10.59 -24.81 -3.43
N ILE A 113 9.45 -25.41 -3.78
CA ILE A 113 8.12 -24.91 -3.40
C ILE A 113 7.31 -25.98 -2.67
N SER A 114 6.43 -25.57 -1.78
CA SER A 114 5.41 -26.43 -1.16
C SER A 114 4.03 -25.79 -1.33
N LYS A 115 3.08 -26.55 -1.89
CA LYS A 115 1.71 -26.10 -2.11
C LYS A 115 0.81 -26.60 -0.99
N MET A 116 0.28 -25.69 -0.18
CA MET A 116 -0.56 -26.03 0.98
C MET A 116 0.06 -27.09 1.92
N GLY A 117 1.38 -27.06 2.11
CA GLY A 117 2.08 -28.02 2.96
C GLY A 117 2.35 -29.38 2.29
N SER A 118 2.12 -29.50 0.97
CA SER A 118 2.52 -30.69 0.21
C SER A 118 4.01 -30.96 0.30
N ILE A 119 4.40 -32.18 -0.08
CA ILE A 119 5.80 -32.54 -0.31
C ILE A 119 6.46 -31.47 -1.21
N PRO A 120 7.64 -30.95 -0.83
CA PRO A 120 8.33 -29.96 -1.63
C PRO A 120 8.69 -30.47 -3.02
N ILE A 121 8.46 -29.63 -4.04
CA ILE A 121 8.84 -29.91 -5.43
C ILE A 121 9.77 -28.81 -5.96
N LEU A 122 10.66 -29.17 -6.88
CA LEU A 122 11.60 -28.24 -7.50
C LEU A 122 11.04 -27.70 -8.82
N VAL A 123 10.87 -26.39 -8.91
CA VAL A 123 10.55 -25.68 -10.16
C VAL A 123 11.82 -25.07 -10.72
N ARG A 124 12.25 -25.53 -11.90
CA ARG A 124 13.48 -25.06 -12.56
C ARG A 124 13.24 -23.76 -13.32
N ALA A 125 14.22 -22.86 -13.28
CA ALA A 125 14.26 -21.62 -14.04
C ALA A 125 15.38 -21.68 -15.07
N LYS A 126 15.07 -21.43 -16.35
CA LYS A 126 16.05 -21.46 -17.45
C LYS A 126 16.88 -20.18 -17.58
N LYS A 127 16.38 -19.05 -17.06
CA LYS A 127 17.02 -17.74 -17.20
C LYS A 127 17.34 -17.16 -15.84
N GLU A 128 16.30 -16.79 -15.10
CA GLU A 128 16.46 -15.99 -13.88
C GLU A 128 15.40 -16.39 -12.84
N VAL A 129 15.74 -16.18 -11.57
CA VAL A 129 14.81 -16.20 -10.43
C VAL A 129 14.71 -14.78 -9.90
N VAL A 130 13.53 -14.16 -9.98
CA VAL A 130 13.26 -12.81 -9.47
C VAL A 130 12.62 -12.90 -8.09
N LEU A 131 13.29 -12.35 -7.09
CA LEU A 131 12.81 -12.37 -5.71
C LEU A 131 11.94 -11.16 -5.41
N SER A 132 10.65 -11.41 -5.14
CA SER A 132 9.65 -10.38 -4.85
C SER A 132 8.82 -10.71 -3.61
N ALA A 133 9.44 -11.30 -2.59
CA ALA A 133 8.74 -11.76 -1.37
C ALA A 133 8.52 -10.65 -0.32
N GLY A 134 8.91 -9.40 -0.63
CA GLY A 134 8.82 -8.25 0.28
C GLY A 134 10.06 -8.09 1.18
N ALA A 135 10.15 -6.96 1.89
CA ALA A 135 11.32 -6.55 2.66
C ALA A 135 11.70 -7.51 3.80
N ILE A 136 10.74 -8.28 4.32
CA ILE A 136 10.95 -9.26 5.40
C ILE A 136 11.30 -10.64 4.83
N ASN A 137 10.46 -11.18 3.94
CA ASN A 137 10.63 -12.56 3.49
C ASN A 137 11.72 -12.74 2.44
N SER A 138 12.06 -11.69 1.67
CA SER A 138 13.16 -11.78 0.69
C SER A 138 14.52 -12.06 1.36
N PRO A 139 14.99 -11.26 2.34
CA PRO A 139 16.24 -11.58 3.01
C PRO A 139 16.16 -12.88 3.80
N HIS A 140 14.99 -13.23 4.36
CA HIS A 140 14.80 -14.52 5.03
C HIS A 140 15.01 -15.69 4.05
N LEU A 141 14.38 -15.67 2.88
CA LEU A 141 14.54 -16.71 1.86
C LEU A 141 15.97 -16.79 1.33
N LEU A 142 16.66 -15.66 1.17
CA LEU A 142 18.09 -15.66 0.81
C LEU A 142 18.92 -16.40 1.87
N MET A 143 18.69 -16.13 3.16
CA MET A 143 19.40 -16.82 4.25
C MET A 143 19.08 -18.32 4.30
N LEU A 144 17.82 -18.72 4.10
CA LEU A 144 17.42 -20.13 3.95
C LEU A 144 18.09 -20.82 2.74
N SER A 145 18.48 -20.03 1.74
CA SER A 145 19.20 -20.47 0.55
C SER A 145 20.73 -20.40 0.70
N GLY A 146 21.22 -20.08 1.90
CA GLY A 146 22.65 -19.98 2.19
C GLY A 146 23.30 -18.67 1.71
N ILE A 147 22.52 -17.64 1.37
CA ILE A 147 23.02 -16.32 0.99
C ILE A 147 22.76 -15.31 2.11
N GLY A 148 23.81 -14.80 2.75
CA GLY A 148 23.65 -13.82 3.84
C GLY A 148 24.80 -13.81 4.86
N PRO A 149 24.58 -13.29 6.08
CA PRO A 149 25.58 -13.29 7.14
C PRO A 149 25.96 -14.72 7.54
N ALA A 150 27.24 -15.09 7.42
CA ALA A 150 27.72 -16.46 7.55
C ALA A 150 27.38 -17.05 8.92
N ASP A 151 27.54 -16.27 10.00
CA ASP A 151 27.29 -16.74 11.36
C ASP A 151 25.80 -16.98 11.63
N LYS A 152 24.91 -16.13 11.09
CA LYS A 152 23.45 -16.34 11.19
C LYS A 152 23.03 -17.61 10.45
N ILE A 153 23.56 -17.81 9.24
CA ILE A 153 23.27 -18.99 8.41
C ILE A 153 23.80 -20.27 9.06
N ARG A 154 25.04 -20.25 9.56
CA ARG A 154 25.65 -21.39 10.26
C ARG A 154 24.86 -21.77 11.51
N LYS A 155 24.45 -20.79 12.31
CA LYS A 155 23.63 -21.00 13.51
C LYS A 155 22.27 -21.63 13.20
N ALA A 156 21.71 -21.34 12.03
CA ALA A 156 20.46 -21.92 11.56
C ALA A 156 20.61 -23.32 10.93
N GLY A 157 21.83 -23.89 10.89
CA GLY A 157 22.09 -25.22 10.31
C GLY A 157 22.02 -25.25 8.78
N VAL A 158 22.08 -24.10 8.11
CA VAL A 158 22.02 -24.00 6.65
C VAL A 158 23.44 -23.99 6.06
N LYS A 159 23.64 -24.71 4.96
CA LYS A 159 24.90 -24.65 4.21
C LYS A 159 25.10 -23.25 3.63
N ILE A 160 26.25 -22.63 3.92
CA ILE A 160 26.60 -21.33 3.37
C ILE A 160 26.93 -21.48 1.88
N THR A 161 26.22 -20.75 1.04
CA THR A 161 26.47 -20.61 -0.40
C THR A 161 27.29 -19.36 -0.68
N LYS A 162 26.91 -18.22 -0.08
CA LYS A 162 27.62 -16.95 -0.26
C LYS A 162 27.48 -16.07 0.98
N HIS A 163 28.60 -15.59 1.50
CA HIS A 163 28.59 -14.62 2.59
C HIS A 163 28.26 -13.22 2.06
N ILE A 164 27.10 -12.69 2.45
CA ILE A 164 26.66 -11.32 2.15
C ILE A 164 26.10 -10.70 3.44
N PRO A 165 26.91 -9.99 4.24
CA PRO A 165 26.51 -9.51 5.56
C PRO A 165 25.36 -8.48 5.52
N GLY A 166 25.16 -7.80 4.39
CA GLY A 166 24.05 -6.85 4.21
C GLY A 166 22.65 -7.47 4.10
N VAL A 167 22.54 -8.79 3.86
CA VAL A 167 21.23 -9.44 3.75
C VAL A 167 20.48 -9.35 5.08
N GLY A 168 19.29 -8.76 5.05
CA GLY A 168 18.43 -8.54 6.21
C GLY A 168 18.89 -7.41 7.13
N GLN A 169 19.82 -6.55 6.67
CA GLN A 169 20.20 -5.31 7.36
C GLN A 169 19.50 -4.11 6.70
N ASN A 170 19.63 -2.93 7.31
CA ASN A 170 19.05 -1.66 6.82
C ASN A 170 17.52 -1.74 6.62
N LEU A 171 16.81 -2.42 7.53
CA LEU A 171 15.36 -2.36 7.58
C LEU A 171 14.95 -0.95 8.01
N GLN A 172 14.09 -0.33 7.21
CA GLN A 172 13.50 0.98 7.49
C GLN A 172 11.98 0.83 7.43
N ASP A 173 11.30 1.50 8.34
CA ASP A 173 9.85 1.57 8.39
C ASP A 173 9.44 2.91 9.01
N HIS A 174 8.18 3.30 8.82
CA HIS A 174 7.62 4.48 9.45
C HIS A 174 7.03 4.11 10.81
N ILE A 175 7.53 4.75 11.87
CA ILE A 175 6.96 4.57 13.21
C ILE A 175 5.62 5.32 13.26
N VAL A 176 4.54 4.59 13.56
CA VAL A 176 3.18 5.15 13.66
C VAL A 176 2.78 5.33 15.12
N ILE A 177 2.26 6.50 15.46
CA ILE A 177 1.70 6.82 16.78
C ILE A 177 0.17 6.95 16.64
N SER A 178 -0.59 6.06 17.29
CA SER A 178 -2.04 5.91 17.10
C SER A 178 -2.91 6.54 18.20
N ARG A 179 -2.37 7.41 19.07
CA ARG A 179 -3.01 7.82 20.34
C ARG A 179 -3.28 9.32 20.48
N VAL A 180 -3.51 10.02 19.38
CA VAL A 180 -3.98 11.41 19.41
C VAL A 180 -5.46 11.41 19.02
N THR A 181 -6.31 11.00 19.96
CA THR A 181 -7.76 10.92 19.78
C THR A 181 -8.42 12.07 20.54
N TYR A 182 -9.26 12.83 19.84
CA TYR A 182 -10.10 13.87 20.44
C TYR A 182 -11.56 13.48 20.31
N LEU A 183 -12.31 13.64 21.39
CA LEU A 183 -13.76 13.49 21.38
C LEU A 183 -14.40 14.81 20.95
N PHE A 184 -15.44 14.72 20.14
CA PHE A 184 -16.25 15.85 19.73
C PHE A 184 -17.67 15.36 19.45
N ASP A 185 -18.64 16.22 19.72
CA ASP A 185 -20.04 15.92 19.41
C ASP A 185 -20.31 16.21 17.93
N SER A 186 -21.00 15.28 17.26
CA SER A 186 -21.45 15.50 15.89
C SER A 186 -22.60 16.50 15.92
N PRO A 187 -22.55 17.63 15.19
CA PRO A 187 -23.65 18.58 15.18
C PRO A 187 -24.96 17.92 14.73
N ASP A 188 -26.09 18.31 15.36
CA ASP A 188 -27.43 17.75 15.08
C ASP A 188 -27.85 17.83 13.61
N GLN A 189 -27.29 18.79 12.87
CA GLN A 189 -27.55 19.01 11.43
C GLN A 189 -26.69 18.14 10.49
N SER A 190 -25.95 17.17 11.03
CA SER A 190 -25.14 16.26 10.21
C SER A 190 -26.03 15.26 9.47
N ASN A 191 -25.59 14.86 8.26
CA ASN A 191 -26.25 13.86 7.41
C ASN A 191 -26.59 12.56 8.21
N PRO A 192 -27.42 11.62 7.70
CA PRO A 192 -27.73 10.37 8.42
C PRO A 192 -26.50 9.49 8.77
N PHE A 193 -25.32 9.81 8.24
CA PHE A 193 -24.05 9.15 8.54
C PHE A 193 -23.18 9.90 9.57
N GLY A 194 -23.59 11.09 10.02
CA GLY A 194 -22.85 11.97 10.94
C GLY A 194 -21.70 12.75 10.27
N LEU A 195 -20.96 13.51 11.08
CA LEU A 195 -19.79 14.29 10.61
C LEU A 195 -18.59 13.40 10.22
N GLY A 196 -18.55 12.15 10.72
CA GLY A 196 -17.43 11.21 10.55
C GLY A 196 -17.82 9.81 10.07
N VAL A 197 -16.94 8.83 10.30
CA VAL A 197 -17.20 7.41 9.99
C VAL A 197 -17.81 6.70 11.19
N VAL A 198 -19.07 6.25 11.11
CA VAL A 198 -19.66 5.36 12.12
C VAL A 198 -19.89 4.00 11.46
N LEU A 199 -19.07 3.00 11.81
CA LEU A 199 -19.03 1.71 11.12
C LEU A 199 -20.41 1.04 10.97
N PRO A 200 -21.26 0.96 12.01
CA PRO A 200 -22.60 0.41 11.87
C PRO A 200 -23.49 1.16 10.86
N ARG A 201 -23.31 2.48 10.71
CA ARG A 201 -24.06 3.29 9.74
C ARG A 201 -23.58 3.08 8.29
N VAL A 202 -22.33 2.63 8.11
CA VAL A 202 -21.76 2.33 6.78
C VAL A 202 -22.35 1.06 6.17
N PHE A 203 -22.76 0.09 6.99
CA PHE A 203 -23.32 -1.18 6.55
C PHE A 203 -24.85 -1.18 6.56
N SER A 204 -25.46 -0.17 5.95
CA SER A 204 -26.92 -0.08 5.77
C SER A 204 -27.36 -0.56 4.38
N PHE A 205 -28.64 -0.92 4.25
CA PHE A 205 -29.23 -1.25 2.94
C PHE A 205 -29.11 -0.07 1.95
N ASP A 206 -29.30 1.16 2.42
CA ASP A 206 -29.10 2.36 1.59
C ASP A 206 -27.67 2.50 1.10
N SER A 207 -26.68 2.21 1.95
CA SER A 207 -25.26 2.21 1.54
C SER A 207 -24.98 1.15 0.48
N PHE A 208 -25.65 0.00 0.55
CA PHE A 208 -25.58 -1.04 -0.48
C PHE A 208 -26.21 -0.58 -1.80
N ILE A 209 -27.40 0.05 -1.77
CA ILE A 209 -28.04 0.59 -2.97
C ILE A 209 -27.18 1.67 -3.61
N GLN A 210 -26.67 2.63 -2.84
CA GLN A 210 -25.75 3.67 -3.34
C GLN A 210 -24.49 3.07 -3.96
N PHE A 211 -23.97 1.99 -3.37
CA PHE A 211 -22.78 1.31 -3.87
C PHE A 211 -23.00 0.64 -5.23
N VAL A 212 -24.09 -0.13 -5.37
CA VAL A 212 -24.37 -0.92 -6.59
C VAL A 212 -24.95 -0.06 -7.70
N ARG A 213 -25.91 0.82 -7.38
CA ARG A 213 -26.65 1.62 -8.37
C ARG A 213 -25.92 2.90 -8.73
N ASP A 214 -25.50 3.65 -7.72
CA ASP A 214 -25.04 5.04 -7.90
C ASP A 214 -23.52 5.15 -7.96
N ASN A 215 -22.79 4.05 -7.71
CA ASN A 215 -21.32 4.03 -7.75
C ASN A 215 -20.69 5.03 -6.76
N MET A 216 -21.39 5.29 -5.65
CA MET A 216 -21.11 6.32 -4.65
C MET A 216 -21.44 5.81 -3.23
N GLY A 217 -21.22 6.65 -2.23
CA GLY A 217 -21.67 6.41 -0.87
C GLY A 217 -20.58 5.88 0.07
N PRO A 218 -20.95 5.48 1.31
CA PRO A 218 -19.99 5.16 2.36
C PRO A 218 -18.99 4.05 2.03
N LEU A 219 -19.35 3.11 1.15
CA LEU A 219 -18.48 2.02 0.70
C LEU A 219 -17.40 2.45 -0.31
N TYR A 220 -17.50 3.67 -0.84
CA TYR A 220 -16.49 4.32 -1.69
C TYR A 220 -15.58 5.30 -0.92
N ARG A 221 -15.71 5.36 0.41
CA ARG A 221 -14.90 6.17 1.32
C ARG A 221 -13.77 5.31 1.92
N ILE A 222 -12.65 5.94 2.28
CA ILE A 222 -11.66 5.32 3.15
C ILE A 222 -12.02 5.61 4.62
N PRO A 223 -12.25 4.60 5.47
CA PRO A 223 -12.70 4.84 6.83
C PRO A 223 -11.59 5.38 7.75
N LEU A 224 -10.32 5.22 7.38
CA LEU A 224 -9.17 5.61 8.18
C LEU A 224 -8.21 6.43 7.32
N GLY A 225 -7.88 7.64 7.78
CA GLY A 225 -6.98 8.56 7.09
C GLY A 225 -7.65 9.19 5.87
N GLU A 226 -8.77 9.89 6.04
CA GLU A 226 -9.45 10.59 4.93
C GLU A 226 -8.70 11.86 4.50
N VAL A 227 -7.94 12.44 5.42
CA VAL A 227 -6.99 13.52 5.15
C VAL A 227 -5.60 13.03 5.52
N MET A 228 -4.66 13.35 4.65
CA MET A 228 -3.24 13.12 4.87
C MET A 228 -2.53 14.46 4.84
N GLY A 229 -1.55 14.64 5.72
CA GLY A 229 -0.66 15.79 5.69
C GLY A 229 0.78 15.37 5.87
N PHE A 230 1.69 16.14 5.29
CA PHE A 230 3.10 16.05 5.58
C PHE A 230 3.60 17.38 6.16
N VAL A 231 4.34 17.29 7.26
CA VAL A 231 4.85 18.45 7.99
C VAL A 231 6.31 18.23 8.37
N ASN A 232 7.00 19.34 8.57
CA ASN A 232 8.39 19.37 9.05
C ASN A 232 8.39 19.56 10.56
N THR A 233 9.15 18.73 11.28
CA THR A 233 9.52 19.07 12.66
C THR A 233 10.60 20.15 12.66
N ARG A 234 10.80 20.79 13.82
CA ARG A 234 11.92 21.73 14.03
C ARG A 234 13.31 21.10 13.87
N TYR A 235 13.38 19.77 13.79
CA TYR A 235 14.61 18.99 13.65
C TYR A 235 14.80 18.49 12.21
N ASN A 236 14.00 18.98 11.25
CA ASN A 236 14.21 18.62 9.86
C ASN A 236 15.22 19.57 9.22
N ASP A 237 16.33 19.01 8.74
CA ASP A 237 17.36 19.77 8.02
C ASP A 237 17.03 19.93 6.53
N ASP A 238 16.14 19.09 5.99
CA ASP A 238 15.74 19.08 4.58
C ASP A 238 14.22 19.31 4.41
N PHE A 239 13.85 20.58 4.21
CA PHE A 239 12.45 20.99 4.12
C PHE A 239 11.71 20.51 2.85
N ASP A 240 12.44 20.04 1.83
CA ASP A 240 11.83 19.43 0.64
C ASP A 240 11.30 18.02 0.95
N TRP A 241 11.81 17.39 2.01
CA TRP A 241 11.44 16.04 2.45
C TRP A 241 10.83 16.07 3.85
N PRO A 242 9.52 16.32 3.97
CA PRO A 242 8.87 16.40 5.27
C PRO A 242 8.99 15.10 6.06
N ASN A 243 9.42 15.23 7.31
CA ASN A 243 9.78 14.08 8.16
C ASN A 243 8.65 13.57 9.08
N VAL A 244 7.44 14.13 8.97
CA VAL A 244 6.24 13.65 9.67
C VAL A 244 5.07 13.54 8.72
N GLN A 245 4.41 12.39 8.75
CA GLN A 245 3.13 12.16 8.07
C GLN A 245 2.00 12.11 9.11
N LEU A 246 0.93 12.86 8.85
CA LEU A 246 -0.28 12.91 9.66
C LEU A 246 -1.42 12.26 8.90
N PHE A 247 -2.13 11.35 9.57
CA PHE A 247 -3.39 10.79 9.11
C PHE A 247 -4.52 11.29 10.00
N MET A 248 -5.46 12.02 9.43
CA MET A 248 -6.67 12.42 10.13
C MET A 248 -7.79 11.45 9.76
N ALA A 249 -8.30 10.77 10.78
CA ALA A 249 -9.39 9.83 10.68
C ALA A 249 -10.48 10.23 11.67
N THR A 250 -11.72 9.88 11.35
CA THR A 250 -12.79 9.91 12.34
C THR A 250 -13.33 8.51 12.50
N HIS A 251 -13.74 8.21 13.72
CA HIS A 251 -14.54 7.04 14.03
C HIS A 251 -15.53 7.44 15.12
N GLY A 252 -16.75 6.92 15.05
CA GLY A 252 -17.73 7.08 16.11
C GLY A 252 -18.24 5.73 16.58
N THR A 253 -18.59 5.66 17.86
CA THR A 253 -19.37 4.56 18.44
C THR A 253 -20.85 4.75 18.08
N SER A 254 -21.61 3.66 18.06
CA SER A 254 -23.02 3.67 17.68
C SER A 254 -23.97 4.20 18.76
N GLU A 255 -23.45 4.60 19.92
CA GLU A 255 -24.29 5.20 20.96
C GLU A 255 -24.52 6.68 20.66
N PRO A 256 -25.76 7.17 20.88
CA PRO A 256 -26.12 8.56 20.67
C PRO A 256 -25.29 9.52 21.53
#